data_AF-A0A9E2AM35-F1
#
_entry.id   AF-A0A9E2AM35-F1
#
_cell.length_a   1.000
_cell.length_b   1.000
_cell.length_c   1.000
_cell.angle_alpha   90.00
_cell.angle_beta   90.00
_cell.angle_gamma   90.00
#
_symmetry.space_group_name_H-M   'P 1'
#
loop_
_entity.id
_entity.type
_entity.pdbx_description
1 polymer ?
#
loop_
_entity_poly.entity_id
_entity_poly.type
_entity_poly.pdbx_seq_one_letter_code
_entity_poly.pdbx_strand_id
1 'polypeptide(L)'
;MGKTRTSLSILLLLVFCCLPASVVAQDAGNEIKLVRLLDQLQNRYDLEFNYALDNVENISLEAPSPDLTIEELLGYLKQNTGLEFILVSNEVVLVKKAADVILCGFIKNKDNLQPLSEATIQS
;
A
#
# COMPACT_ATOMS: atom_id res chain seq x y z
N MET A 1 61.16 23.04 18.98
CA MET A 1 59.96 23.45 18.21
C MET A 1 59.32 22.21 17.61
N GLY A 2 58.14 21.78 18.04
CA GLY A 2 57.50 20.59 17.44
C GLY A 2 56.26 20.04 18.15
N LYS A 3 56.03 20.38 19.42
CA LYS A 3 54.93 19.82 20.22
C LYS A 3 53.56 20.48 19.95
N THR A 4 53.55 21.69 19.36
CA THR A 4 52.33 22.45 19.06
C THR A 4 51.62 21.98 17.77
N ARG A 5 52.36 21.47 16.78
CA ARG A 5 51.77 21.01 15.50
C ARG A 5 50.98 19.70 15.66
N THR A 6 51.48 18.74 16.45
CA THR A 6 50.78 17.48 16.71
C THR A 6 49.53 17.68 17.55
N SER A 7 49.59 18.54 18.59
CA SER A 7 48.42 18.87 19.41
C SER A 7 47.32 19.58 18.62
N LEU A 8 47.69 20.44 17.66
CA LEU A 8 46.74 21.14 16.80
C LEU A 8 46.10 20.18 15.79
N SER A 9 46.88 19.25 15.22
CA SER A 9 46.34 18.20 14.33
C SER A 9 45.37 17.27 15.05
N ILE A 10 45.64 16.90 16.30
CA ILE A 10 44.75 16.05 17.11
C ILE A 10 43.44 16.80 17.43
N LEU A 11 43.54 18.08 17.76
CA LEU A 11 42.37 18.93 18.04
C LEU A 11 41.48 19.10 16.80
N LEU A 12 42.09 19.25 15.61
CA LEU A 12 41.37 19.41 14.35
C LEU A 12 40.63 18.11 13.94
N LEU A 13 41.20 16.96 14.26
CA LEU A 13 40.61 15.64 13.98
C LEU A 13 39.43 15.32 14.92
N LEU A 14 39.49 15.77 16.18
CA LEU A 14 38.39 15.67 17.15
C LEU A 14 37.19 16.55 16.79
N VAL A 15 37.42 17.76 16.26
CA VAL A 15 36.34 18.66 15.84
C VAL A 15 35.57 18.12 14.63
N PHE A 16 36.24 17.40 13.72
CA PHE A 16 35.57 16.76 12.58
C PHE A 16 34.71 15.54 12.99
N CYS A 17 35.04 14.88 14.10
CA CYS A 17 34.33 13.70 14.60
C CYS A 17 33.06 14.04 15.42
N CYS A 18 32.93 15.28 15.89
CA CYS A 18 31.80 15.74 16.72
C CYS A 18 30.75 16.52 15.92
N LEU A 19 30.84 16.57 14.60
CA LEU A 19 29.76 17.08 13.78
C LEU A 19 28.60 16.07 13.88
N PRO A 20 27.40 16.47 14.35
CA PRO A 20 26.25 15.58 14.31
C PRO A 20 25.97 15.25 12.85
N ALA A 21 26.38 14.07 12.42
CA ALA A 21 25.87 13.49 11.19
C ALA A 21 24.38 13.28 11.45
N SER A 22 23.55 14.11 10.82
CA SER A 22 22.12 13.85 10.71
C SER A 22 21.99 12.49 10.02
N VAL A 23 21.82 11.43 10.81
CA VAL A 23 21.49 10.11 10.28
C VAL A 23 20.09 10.25 9.71
N VAL A 24 20.03 10.53 8.41
CA VAL A 24 18.82 10.27 7.64
C VAL A 24 18.78 8.76 7.51
N ALA A 25 18.06 8.09 8.40
CA ALA A 25 17.63 6.73 8.15
C ALA A 25 16.83 6.80 6.86
N GLN A 26 17.36 6.21 5.78
CA GLN A 26 16.60 6.05 4.55
C GLN A 26 15.45 5.14 4.94
N ASP A 27 14.24 5.71 5.03
CA ASP A 27 13.00 4.97 5.17
C ASP A 27 12.83 4.19 3.86
N ALA A 28 13.52 3.05 3.78
CA ALA A 28 13.22 2.05 2.80
C ALA A 28 11.83 1.57 3.22
N GLY A 29 10.80 2.19 2.61
CA GLY A 29 9.39 1.92 2.90
C GLY A 29 9.23 0.43 3.16
N ASN A 30 8.84 0.10 4.38
CA ASN A 30 9.05 -1.24 4.93
C ASN A 30 8.07 -2.20 4.24
N GLU A 31 8.47 -2.68 3.07
CA GLU A 31 7.65 -3.46 2.17
C GLU A 31 7.28 -4.77 2.86
N ILE A 32 5.98 -5.04 2.97
CA ILE A 32 5.44 -6.22 3.62
C ILE A 32 4.58 -7.00 2.62
N LYS A 33 4.70 -8.33 2.66
CA LYS A 33 3.80 -9.20 1.91
C LYS A 33 2.39 -9.08 2.46
N LEU A 34 1.40 -8.93 1.57
CA LEU A 34 -0.01 -8.79 1.94
C LEU A 34 -0.47 -9.93 2.85
N VAL A 35 -0.12 -11.18 2.54
CA VAL A 35 -0.46 -12.36 3.37
C VAL A 35 -0.01 -12.18 4.83
N ARG A 36 1.22 -11.69 5.05
CA ARG A 36 1.76 -11.46 6.39
C ARG A 36 1.07 -10.29 7.08
N LEU A 37 0.78 -9.23 6.32
CA LEU A 37 0.06 -8.08 6.84
C LEU A 37 -1.35 -8.48 7.29
N LEU A 38 -2.10 -9.23 6.48
CA LEU A 38 -3.44 -9.71 6.84
C LEU A 38 -3.42 -10.51 8.14
N ASP A 39 -2.47 -11.44 8.31
CA ASP A 39 -2.30 -12.21 9.56
C ASP A 39 -2.04 -11.33 10.79
N GLN A 40 -1.23 -10.27 10.65
CA GLN A 40 -1.00 -9.29 11.71
C GLN A 40 -2.27 -8.49 12.04
N LEU A 41 -3.05 -8.13 11.01
CA LEU A 41 -4.28 -7.37 11.16
C LEU A 41 -5.40 -8.17 11.84
N GLN A 42 -5.43 -9.50 11.66
CA GLN A 42 -6.42 -10.35 12.33
C GLN A 42 -6.37 -10.18 13.84
N ASN A 43 -5.18 -10.29 14.42
CA ASN A 43 -4.98 -10.14 15.86
C ASN A 43 -5.23 -8.72 16.36
N ARG A 44 -4.99 -7.72 15.51
CA ARG A 44 -5.07 -6.31 15.88
C ARG A 44 -6.51 -5.81 15.95
N TYR A 45 -7.32 -6.17 14.98
CA TYR A 45 -8.70 -5.69 14.85
C TYR A 45 -9.74 -6.74 15.26
N ASP A 46 -9.31 -7.94 15.67
CA ASP A 46 -10.18 -9.07 15.98
C ASP A 46 -11.07 -9.44 14.78
N LEU A 47 -10.44 -9.56 13.61
CA LEU A 47 -11.09 -9.84 12.33
C LEU A 47 -10.49 -11.09 11.68
N GLU A 48 -11.29 -11.77 10.87
CA GLU A 48 -10.86 -12.84 9.97
C GLU A 48 -10.87 -12.34 8.52
N PHE A 49 -9.78 -12.57 7.79
CA PHE A 49 -9.72 -12.29 6.36
C PHE A 49 -9.94 -13.57 5.56
N ASN A 50 -11.05 -13.63 4.83
CA ASN A 50 -11.35 -14.72 3.91
C ASN A 50 -10.89 -14.35 2.49
N TYR A 51 -9.95 -15.11 1.95
CA TYR A 51 -9.37 -14.86 0.63
C TYR A 51 -8.92 -16.15 -0.05
N ALA A 52 -8.85 -16.12 -1.36
CA ALA A 52 -8.14 -17.13 -2.13
C ALA A 52 -6.64 -16.78 -2.18
N LEU A 53 -5.76 -17.74 -1.91
CA LEU A 53 -4.32 -17.49 -1.75
C LEU A 53 -3.70 -16.87 -3.02
N ASP A 54 -4.13 -17.34 -4.18
CA ASP A 54 -3.74 -16.85 -5.51
C ASP A 54 -4.07 -15.36 -5.75
N ASN A 55 -5.03 -14.80 -5.00
CA ASN A 55 -5.35 -13.37 -5.08
C ASN A 55 -4.33 -12.50 -4.33
N VAL A 56 -3.59 -13.04 -3.36
CA VAL A 56 -2.80 -12.23 -2.39
C VAL A 56 -1.33 -12.61 -2.30
N GLU A 57 -0.94 -13.82 -2.71
CA GLU A 57 0.40 -14.39 -2.46
C GLU A 57 1.56 -13.61 -3.08
N ASN A 58 1.31 -12.91 -4.19
CA ASN A 58 2.30 -12.15 -4.96
C ASN A 58 2.20 -10.63 -4.75
N ILE A 59 1.40 -10.18 -3.78
CA ILE A 59 1.21 -8.76 -3.49
C ILE A 59 2.09 -8.35 -2.32
N SER A 60 2.88 -7.31 -2.55
CA SER A 60 3.64 -6.58 -1.54
C SER A 60 3.24 -5.10 -1.59
N LEU A 61 3.27 -4.46 -0.44
CA LEU A 61 2.93 -3.04 -0.29
C LEU A 61 3.74 -2.43 0.85
N GLU A 62 3.83 -1.10 0.88
CA GLU A 62 4.35 -0.40 2.04
C GLU A 62 3.49 -0.71 3.27
N ALA A 63 4.10 -0.76 4.45
CA ALA A 63 3.34 -0.99 5.67
C ALA A 63 2.40 0.21 5.93
N PRO A 64 1.10 -0.02 6.21
CA PRO A 64 0.20 1.06 6.59
C PRO A 64 0.64 1.69 7.91
N SER A 65 0.24 2.95 8.11
CA SER A 65 0.35 3.58 9.43
C SER A 65 -0.32 2.69 10.48
N PRO A 66 0.29 2.48 11.65
CA PRO A 66 -0.36 1.70 12.68
C PRO A 66 -1.65 2.37 13.14
N ASP A 67 -1.79 3.69 13.13
CA ASP A 67 -2.91 4.35 13.82
C ASP A 67 -4.21 4.44 13.01
N LEU A 68 -4.31 3.74 11.88
CA LEU A 68 -5.51 3.76 11.04
C LEU A 68 -6.72 3.12 11.73
N THR A 69 -7.89 3.71 11.54
CA THR A 69 -9.15 3.02 11.80
C THR A 69 -9.34 1.87 10.81
N ILE A 70 -10.27 0.95 11.12
CA ILE A 70 -10.55 -0.17 10.21
C ILE A 70 -11.00 0.31 8.83
N GLU A 71 -11.83 1.36 8.75
CA GLU A 71 -12.31 1.92 7.48
C GLU A 71 -11.15 2.48 6.64
N GLU A 72 -10.27 3.27 7.26
CA GLU A 72 -9.09 3.83 6.60
C GLU A 72 -8.12 2.73 6.16
N LEU A 73 -7.93 1.70 6.99
CA LEU A 73 -7.10 0.55 6.67
C LEU A 73 -7.63 -0.22 5.45
N LEU A 74 -8.92 -0.55 5.42
CA LEU A 74 -9.52 -1.26 4.27
C LEU A 74 -9.45 -0.40 3.00
N GLY A 75 -9.63 0.93 3.13
CA GLY A 75 -9.43 1.88 2.03
C GLY A 75 -7.98 1.91 1.52
N TYR A 76 -7.02 1.92 2.44
CA TYR A 76 -5.59 1.84 2.13
C TYR A 76 -5.25 0.55 1.39
N LEU A 77 -5.69 -0.60 1.93
CA LEU A 77 -5.44 -1.90 1.32
C LEU A 77 -6.06 -1.99 -0.08
N LYS A 78 -7.28 -1.49 -0.26
CA LYS A 78 -7.92 -1.41 -1.58
C LYS A 78 -7.10 -0.60 -2.59
N GLN A 79 -6.67 0.62 -2.21
CA GLN A 79 -5.91 1.50 -3.11
C GLN A 79 -4.55 0.92 -3.50
N ASN A 80 -3.86 0.26 -2.57
CA ASN A 80 -2.49 -0.22 -2.79
C ASN A 80 -2.40 -1.65 -3.36
N THR A 81 -3.53 -2.38 -3.44
CA THR A 81 -3.54 -3.77 -3.94
C THR A 81 -4.43 -3.98 -5.15
N GLY A 82 -5.38 -3.08 -5.42
CA GLY A 82 -6.40 -3.28 -6.45
C GLY A 82 -7.43 -4.36 -6.11
N LEU A 83 -7.42 -4.87 -4.87
CA LEU A 83 -8.41 -5.83 -4.36
C LEU A 83 -9.59 -5.09 -3.69
N GLU A 84 -10.72 -5.78 -3.63
CA GLU A 84 -11.87 -5.36 -2.85
C GLU A 84 -11.84 -6.02 -1.47
N PHE A 85 -12.12 -5.23 -0.44
CA PHE A 85 -12.22 -5.66 0.94
C PHE A 85 -13.64 -5.38 1.43
N ILE A 86 -14.45 -6.42 1.58
CA ILE A 86 -15.87 -6.31 1.89
C ILE A 86 -16.11 -6.86 3.29
N LEU A 87 -16.60 -6.01 4.19
CA LEU A 87 -17.06 -6.44 5.50
C LEU A 87 -18.37 -7.23 5.32
N VAL A 88 -18.34 -8.55 5.55
CA VAL A 88 -19.52 -9.42 5.40
C VAL A 88 -20.23 -9.66 6.75
N SER A 89 -19.52 -9.44 7.86
CA SER A 89 -20.04 -9.41 9.23
C SER A 89 -19.15 -8.52 10.08
N ASN A 90 -19.46 -8.34 11.37
CA ASN A 90 -18.63 -7.53 12.28
C ASN A 90 -17.19 -8.05 12.44
N GLU A 91 -16.96 -9.32 12.12
CA GLU A 91 -15.69 -10.02 12.39
C GLU A 91 -15.05 -10.57 11.10
N VAL A 92 -15.72 -10.53 9.95
CA VAL A 92 -15.22 -11.19 8.73
C VAL A 92 -15.13 -10.20 7.57
N VAL A 93 -13.95 -10.16 6.95
CA VAL A 93 -13.66 -9.40 5.74
C VAL A 93 -13.39 -10.36 4.58
N LEU A 94 -14.19 -10.26 3.52
CA LEU A 94 -13.96 -10.96 2.26
C LEU A 94 -13.01 -10.16 1.38
N VAL A 95 -11.92 -10.78 0.92
CA VAL A 95 -10.96 -10.19 -0.01
C VAL A 95 -11.08 -10.88 -1.37
N LYS A 96 -11.30 -10.09 -2.42
CA LYS A 96 -11.42 -10.60 -3.80
C LYS A 96 -10.85 -9.61 -4.80
N LYS A 97 -10.55 -10.07 -6.02
CA LYS A 97 -10.20 -9.17 -7.12
C LYS A 97 -11.34 -8.17 -7.34
N ALA A 98 -10.98 -6.91 -7.65
CA ALA A 98 -11.96 -5.97 -8.15
C ALA A 98 -12.65 -6.59 -9.37
N ALA A 99 -13.99 -6.53 -9.39
CA ALA A 99 -14.72 -6.99 -10.55
C ALA A 99 -14.33 -6.10 -11.74
N ASP A 100 -14.13 -6.72 -12.90
CA ASP A 100 -14.11 -5.96 -14.14
C ASP A 100 -15.37 -5.10 -14.20
N VAL A 101 -15.22 -3.86 -14.67
CA VAL A 101 -16.37 -2.96 -14.81
C VAL A 101 -17.30 -3.56 -15.86
N ILE A 102 -18.37 -4.21 -15.40
CA ILE A 102 -19.45 -4.67 -16.27
C ILE A 102 -20.29 -3.45 -16.63
N LEU A 103 -20.07 -2.92 -17.83
CA LEU A 103 -20.87 -1.83 -18.38
C LEU A 103 -22.16 -2.40 -18.98
N CYS A 104 -23.31 -2.00 -18.43
CA CYS A 104 -24.62 -2.28 -18.98
C CYS A 104 -25.21 -1.00 -19.58
N GLY A 105 -25.69 -1.04 -20.81
CA GLY A 105 -26.31 0.12 -21.44
C GLY A 105 -26.70 -0.11 -22.89
N PHE A 106 -27.23 0.94 -23.51
CA PHE A 106 -27.59 0.95 -24.93
C PHE A 106 -26.64 1.89 -25.69
N ILE A 107 -26.14 1.43 -26.83
CA ILE A 107 -25.55 2.33 -27.83
C ILE A 107 -26.72 3.09 -28.47
N LYS A 108 -26.64 4.42 -28.52
CA LYS A 108 -27.69 5.25 -29.11
C LYS A 108 -27.23 5.83 -30.44
N ASN A 109 -28.13 5.90 -31.40
CA ASN A 109 -27.91 6.65 -32.65
C ASN A 109 -27.79 8.15 -32.33
N LYS A 110 -26.80 8.82 -32.91
CA LYS A 110 -26.49 10.24 -32.65
C LYS A 110 -27.65 11.17 -33.03
N ASP A 111 -28.35 10.87 -34.11
CA ASP A 111 -29.32 11.78 -34.73
C ASP A 111 -30.68 11.74 -34.04
N ASN A 112 -31.07 10.58 -33.49
CA ASN A 112 -32.40 10.39 -32.89
C ASN A 112 -32.37 9.90 -31.42
N LEU A 113 -31.18 9.65 -30.86
CA LEU A 113 -30.95 9.17 -29.49
C LEU A 113 -31.66 7.86 -29.13
N GLN A 114 -32.16 7.13 -30.12
CA GLN A 114 -32.76 5.81 -29.94
C GLN A 114 -31.70 4.73 -29.82
N PRO A 115 -31.96 3.65 -29.06
CA PRO A 115 -31.09 2.48 -29.03
C PRO A 115 -30.83 1.93 -30.44
N LEU A 116 -29.57 1.66 -30.73
CA LEU A 116 -29.14 1.02 -31.96
C LEU A 116 -29.34 -0.49 -31.81
N SER A 117 -30.45 -0.99 -32.35
CA SER A 117 -30.76 -2.43 -32.35
C SER A 117 -29.77 -3.22 -33.21
N GLU A 118 -29.50 -4.46 -32.80
CA GLU A 118 -28.71 -5.45 -33.55
C GLU A 118 -27.22 -5.09 -33.78
N ALA A 119 -26.71 -4.06 -33.10
CA ALA A 119 -25.29 -3.72 -33.14
C ALA A 119 -24.44 -4.68 -32.28
N THR A 120 -23.23 -5.00 -32.76
CA THR A 120 -22.21 -5.73 -31.99
C THR A 120 -21.02 -4.81 -31.72
N ILE A 121 -20.43 -4.92 -30.52
CA ILE A 121 -19.17 -4.22 -30.16
C ILE A 121 -18.01 -5.15 -30.51
N GLN A 122 -17.01 -4.65 -31.23
CA GLN A 122 -15.76 -5.36 -31.52
C GLN A 122 -14.56 -4.60 -30.94
N SER A 123 -13.55 -5.34 -30.49
CA SER A 123 -12.28 -4.80 -29.96
C SER A 123 -11.14 -5.02 -30.95
#